data_AF-A0A527Z8W7-F1
#
_entry.id   AF-A0A527Z8W7-F1
#
_cell.length_a   1.000
_cell.length_b   1.000
_cell.length_c   1.000
_cell.angle_alpha   90.00
_cell.angle_beta   90.00
_cell.angle_gamma   90.00
#
_symmetry.space_group_name_H-M   'P 1'
#
loop_
_entity.id
_entity.type
_entity.pdbx_description
1 polymer ?
#
loop_
_entity_poly.entity_id
_entity_poly.type
_entity_poly.pdbx_seq_one_letter_code
_entity_poly.pdbx_strand_id
1 'polypeptide(L)'
;LWYRLLATGGACLYEPRAVVFHHHRSDWPGLRRQMRAYMKGHVAALVVQYDNFGDRGNIIRIWIKLPAYFLRTFLRTLFDGPPGRIGILAAEVEGWLAGLQFLLRFGWRKRRALPRQNLV
;
A
#
# COMPACT_ATOMS: atom_id res chain seq x y z
N LEU A 1 -9.78 5.22 -0.60
CA LEU A 1 -10.99 5.88 -0.07
C LEU A 1 -10.68 6.63 1.23
N TRP A 2 -10.30 5.93 2.31
CA TRP A 2 -9.99 6.53 3.62
C TRP A 2 -9.03 7.72 3.56
N TYR A 3 -7.90 7.62 2.83
CA TYR A 3 -6.93 8.72 2.73
C TYR A 3 -7.57 9.99 2.18
N ARG A 4 -8.43 9.86 1.15
CA ARG A 4 -9.12 11.01 0.55
C ARG A 4 -10.04 11.66 1.58
N LEU A 5 -10.81 10.86 2.34
CA LEU A 5 -11.70 11.36 3.39
C LEU A 5 -10.92 12.17 4.43
N LEU A 6 -9.81 11.62 4.94
CA LEU A 6 -8.96 12.31 5.92
C LEU A 6 -8.31 13.58 5.35
N ALA A 7 -7.76 13.49 4.13
CA ALA A 7 -7.10 14.62 3.48
C ALA A 7 -8.05 15.78 3.17
N THR A 8 -9.36 15.54 3.09
CA THR A 8 -10.40 16.57 2.89
C THR A 8 -11.12 16.97 4.18
N GLY A 9 -10.59 16.62 5.36
CA GLY A 9 -11.15 17.01 6.66
C GLY A 9 -12.26 16.11 7.21
N GLY A 10 -12.53 14.97 6.57
CA GLY A 10 -13.41 13.94 7.12
C GLY A 10 -12.73 13.08 8.19
N ALA A 11 -13.50 12.21 8.82
CA ALA A 11 -13.03 11.28 9.86
C ALA A 11 -13.26 9.82 9.45
N CYS A 12 -12.40 8.92 9.95
CA CYS A 12 -12.62 7.47 9.90
C CYS A 12 -12.79 6.97 11.33
N LEU A 13 -14.00 6.54 11.69
CA LEU A 13 -14.31 5.99 13.02
C LEU A 13 -14.18 4.46 13.00
N TYR A 14 -13.60 3.91 14.05
CA TYR A 14 -13.61 2.48 14.31
C TYR A 14 -14.74 2.14 15.29
N GLU A 15 -15.70 1.33 14.86
CA GLU A 15 -16.80 0.82 15.68
C GLU A 15 -16.61 -0.70 15.90
N PRO A 16 -16.12 -1.15 17.06
CA PRO A 16 -15.82 -2.56 17.30
C PRO A 16 -17.05 -3.47 17.25
N ARG A 17 -18.27 -2.93 17.36
CA ARG A 17 -19.53 -3.69 17.24
C ARG A 17 -19.95 -3.91 15.80
N ALA A 18 -19.37 -3.21 14.84
CA ALA A 18 -19.61 -3.41 13.41
C ALA A 18 -18.80 -4.61 12.91
N VAL A 19 -19.41 -5.80 12.96
CA VAL A 19 -18.76 -7.07 12.61
C VAL A 19 -19.26 -7.57 11.24
N VAL A 20 -18.32 -8.06 10.43
CA VAL A 20 -18.61 -8.75 9.17
C VAL A 20 -17.90 -10.09 9.14
N PHE A 21 -18.51 -11.10 8.51
CA PHE A 21 -17.88 -12.39 8.31
C PHE A 21 -17.00 -12.35 7.06
N HIS A 22 -15.72 -12.67 7.24
CA HIS A 22 -14.78 -12.84 6.12
C HIS A 22 -14.23 -14.27 6.09
N HIS A 23 -14.14 -14.82 4.88
CA HIS A 23 -13.51 -16.12 4.69
C HIS A 23 -11.98 -15.95 4.61
N HIS A 24 -11.25 -16.55 5.55
CA HIS A 24 -9.79 -16.61 5.47
C HIS A 24 -9.35 -17.58 4.38
N ARG A 25 -8.35 -17.20 3.57
CA ARG A 25 -7.72 -18.17 2.69
C ARG A 25 -6.94 -19.19 3.50
N SER A 26 -7.07 -20.46 3.13
CA SER A 26 -6.43 -21.60 3.80
C SER A 26 -5.13 -22.05 3.14
N ASP A 27 -4.83 -21.58 1.92
CA ASP A 27 -3.72 -22.09 1.12
C ASP A 27 -2.59 -21.06 0.87
N TRP A 28 -1.36 -21.57 0.87
CA TRP A 28 -0.15 -20.78 0.61
C TRP A 28 -0.13 -20.10 -0.78
N PRO A 29 -0.51 -20.76 -1.89
CA PRO A 29 -0.60 -20.11 -3.19
C PRO A 29 -1.59 -18.92 -3.19
N GLY A 30 -2.76 -19.10 -2.58
CA GLY A 30 -3.77 -18.06 -2.40
C GLY A 30 -3.26 -16.88 -1.61
N LEU A 31 -2.54 -17.13 -0.52
CA LEU A 31 -1.90 -16.10 0.28
C LEU A 31 -0.87 -15.31 -0.54
N ARG A 32 -0.01 -15.98 -1.32
CA ARG A 32 0.99 -15.30 -2.17
C ARG A 32 0.34 -14.41 -3.23
N ARG A 33 -0.70 -14.90 -3.91
CA ARG A 33 -1.48 -14.10 -4.88
C ARG A 33 -2.07 -12.85 -4.21
N GLN A 34 -2.63 -13.01 -3.01
CA GLN A 34 -3.19 -11.89 -2.24
C GLN A 34 -2.12 -10.87 -1.84
N MET A 35 -0.98 -11.31 -1.33
CA MET A 35 0.11 -10.40 -0.92
C MET A 35 0.68 -9.61 -2.10
N ARG A 36 0.85 -10.27 -3.26
CA ARG A 36 1.22 -9.59 -4.50
C ARG A 36 0.19 -8.54 -4.91
N ALA A 37 -1.09 -8.88 -4.90
CA ALA A 37 -2.16 -7.95 -5.24
C ALA A 37 -2.23 -6.76 -4.26
N TYR A 38 -2.08 -7.02 -2.96
CA TYR A 38 -2.08 -6.00 -1.91
C TYR A 38 -0.91 -5.04 -2.07
N MET A 39 0.30 -5.53 -2.31
CA MET A 39 1.46 -4.64 -2.48
C MET A 39 1.35 -3.82 -3.78
N LYS A 40 0.87 -4.42 -4.88
CA LYS A 40 0.59 -3.67 -6.13
C LYS A 40 -0.43 -2.56 -5.87
N GLY A 41 -1.52 -2.87 -5.18
CA GLY A 41 -2.55 -1.90 -4.79
C GLY A 41 -2.02 -0.82 -3.83
N HIS A 42 -1.11 -1.18 -2.93
CA HIS A 42 -0.47 -0.24 -2.00
C HIS A 42 0.34 0.82 -2.77
N VAL A 43 1.21 0.39 -3.70
CA VAL A 43 1.98 1.33 -4.54
C VAL A 43 1.05 2.20 -5.38
N ALA A 44 0.02 1.63 -6.00
CA ALA A 44 -0.96 2.39 -6.76
C ALA A 44 -1.65 3.47 -5.89
N ALA A 45 -2.02 3.13 -4.65
CA ALA A 45 -2.61 4.07 -3.71
C ALA A 45 -1.64 5.20 -3.34
N LEU A 46 -0.37 4.90 -3.06
CA LEU A 46 0.66 5.90 -2.75
C LEU A 46 0.83 6.90 -3.91
N VAL A 47 0.86 6.41 -5.16
CA VAL A 47 0.93 7.28 -6.35
C VAL A 47 -0.30 8.19 -6.44
N VAL A 48 -1.50 7.63 -6.35
CA VAL A 48 -2.76 8.41 -6.43
C VAL A 48 -2.87 9.44 -5.31
N GLN A 49 -2.40 9.11 -4.11
CA GLN A 49 -2.40 10.04 -2.97
C GLN A 49 -1.42 11.19 -3.19
N TYR A 50 -0.21 10.90 -3.68
CA TYR A 50 0.76 11.93 -4.06
C TYR A 50 0.22 12.84 -5.18
N ASP A 51 -0.38 12.27 -6.21
CA ASP A 51 -0.88 13.03 -7.36
C ASP A 51 -2.03 13.98 -6.98
N ASN A 52 -2.92 13.52 -6.09
CA ASN A 52 -4.08 14.30 -5.69
C ASN A 52 -3.77 15.34 -4.61
N PHE A 53 -2.90 15.01 -3.64
CA PHE A 53 -2.71 15.81 -2.42
C PHE A 53 -1.27 16.30 -2.20
N GLY A 54 -0.32 15.88 -3.03
CA GLY A 54 1.08 16.35 -2.99
C GLY A 54 1.92 15.79 -1.84
N ASP A 55 1.45 14.76 -1.13
CA ASP A 55 2.15 14.18 0.02
C ASP A 55 3.42 13.41 -0.40
N ARG A 56 4.56 14.09 -0.28
CA ARG A 56 5.90 13.58 -0.60
C ARG A 56 6.26 12.33 0.21
N GLY A 57 5.66 12.13 1.38
CA GLY A 57 5.86 10.94 2.21
C GLY A 57 5.51 9.65 1.46
N ASN A 58 4.57 9.70 0.51
CA ASN A 58 4.17 8.57 -0.31
C ASN A 58 5.27 8.15 -1.30
N ILE A 59 5.94 9.11 -1.94
CA ILE A 59 7.05 8.84 -2.85
C ILE A 59 8.27 8.33 -2.08
N ILE A 60 8.57 8.94 -0.92
CA ILE A 60 9.62 8.45 -0.01
C ILE A 60 9.30 7.01 0.43
N ARG A 61 8.04 6.67 0.66
CA ARG A 61 7.65 5.31 1.04
C ARG A 61 7.92 4.30 -0.09
N ILE A 62 7.59 4.65 -1.34
CA ILE A 62 7.84 3.79 -2.49
C ILE A 62 9.33 3.50 -2.67
N TRP A 63 10.18 4.53 -2.61
CA TRP A 63 11.59 4.41 -3.01
C TRP A 63 12.57 4.12 -1.87
N ILE A 64 12.23 4.48 -0.63
CA ILE A 64 13.16 4.34 0.51
C ILE A 64 12.59 3.36 1.52
N LYS A 65 11.37 3.60 2.03
CA LYS A 65 10.85 2.80 3.17
C LYS A 65 10.51 1.36 2.78
N LEU A 66 9.92 1.13 1.60
CA LEU A 66 9.58 -0.22 1.14
C LEU A 66 10.84 -1.05 0.82
N PRO A 67 11.84 -0.56 0.06
CA PRO A 67 13.10 -1.28 -0.12
C PRO A 67 13.82 -1.57 1.19
N ALA A 68 13.89 -0.61 2.11
CA ALA A 68 14.48 -0.82 3.44
C ALA A 68 13.71 -1.90 4.23
N TYR A 69 12.38 -1.92 4.15
CA TYR A 69 11.56 -2.98 4.74
C TYR A 69 11.86 -4.35 4.13
N PHE A 70 11.98 -4.45 2.80
CA PHE A 70 12.30 -5.71 2.14
C PHE A 70 13.67 -6.23 2.54
N LEU A 71 14.69 -5.36 2.54
CA LEU A 71 16.04 -5.73 2.96
C LEU A 71 16.06 -6.18 4.43
N ARG A 72 15.49 -5.39 5.34
CA ARG A 72 15.45 -5.72 6.77
C ARG A 72 14.72 -7.04 7.03
N THR A 73 13.61 -7.26 6.32
CA THR A 73 12.83 -8.49 6.47
C THR A 73 13.56 -9.68 5.90
N PHE A 74 14.21 -9.54 4.74
CA PHE A 74 15.02 -10.59 4.12
C PHE A 74 16.14 -11.02 5.06
N LEU A 75 16.94 -10.06 5.56
CA LEU A 75 18.02 -10.34 6.51
C LEU A 75 17.50 -11.05 7.76
N ARG A 76 16.42 -10.57 8.38
CA ARG A 76 15.82 -11.23 9.54
C ARG A 76 15.34 -12.66 9.24
N THR A 77 14.80 -12.88 8.05
CA THR A 77 14.27 -14.19 7.66
C THR A 77 15.39 -15.21 7.44
N LEU A 78 16.59 -14.76 7.04
CA LEU A 78 17.76 -15.63 6.92
C LEU A 78 18.28 -16.12 8.28
N PHE A 79 18.11 -15.35 9.34
CA PHE A 79 18.57 -15.73 10.68
C PHE A 79 17.50 -16.48 11.50
N ASP A 80 16.24 -16.00 11.52
CA ASP A 80 15.18 -16.52 12.42
C ASP A 80 13.80 -16.56 11.74
N GLY A 81 13.75 -16.72 10.41
CA GLY A 81 12.52 -16.62 9.64
C GLY A 81 11.55 -17.80 9.80
N PRO A 82 10.24 -17.57 10.03
CA PRO A 82 9.27 -18.65 9.99
C PRO A 82 9.18 -19.25 8.57
N PRO A 83 8.88 -20.57 8.45
CA PRO A 83 8.74 -21.24 7.16
C PRO A 83 7.74 -20.50 6.24
N GLY A 84 8.10 -20.32 4.97
CA GLY A 84 7.26 -19.67 3.97
C GLY A 84 7.32 -18.13 3.93
N ARG A 85 7.99 -17.47 4.89
CA ARG A 85 8.12 -16.00 4.89
C ARG A 85 8.83 -15.44 3.67
N ILE A 86 9.86 -16.14 3.18
CA ILE A 86 10.59 -15.77 1.95
C ILE A 86 9.66 -15.78 0.74
N GLY A 87 8.79 -16.80 0.63
CA GLY A 87 7.81 -16.89 -0.45
C GLY A 87 6.78 -15.76 -0.42
N ILE A 88 6.35 -15.35 0.77
CA ILE A 88 5.49 -14.17 0.94
C ILE A 88 6.26 -12.89 0.57
N LEU A 89 7.49 -12.74 1.03
CA LEU A 89 8.31 -11.55 0.77
C LEU A 89 8.57 -11.38 -0.73
N ALA A 90 8.85 -12.47 -1.45
CA ALA A 90 8.96 -12.47 -2.90
C ALA A 90 7.67 -11.97 -3.56
N ALA A 91 6.50 -12.44 -3.11
CA ALA A 91 5.22 -11.97 -3.61
C ALA A 91 4.96 -10.47 -3.30
N GLU A 92 5.36 -9.99 -2.12
CA GLU A 92 5.34 -8.56 -1.79
C GLU A 92 6.21 -7.75 -2.76
N VAL A 93 7.47 -8.16 -2.99
CA VAL A 93 8.41 -7.51 -3.91
C VAL A 93 7.88 -7.51 -5.35
N GLU A 94 7.38 -8.63 -5.84
CA GLU A 94 6.72 -8.72 -7.15
C GLU A 94 5.54 -7.75 -7.28
N GLY A 95 4.74 -7.61 -6.21
CA GLY A 95 3.64 -6.66 -6.16
C GLY A 95 4.11 -5.21 -6.18
N TRP A 96 5.17 -4.89 -5.43
CA TRP A 96 5.78 -3.56 -5.41
C TRP A 96 6.31 -3.17 -6.80
N LEU A 97 7.10 -4.04 -7.44
CA LEU A 97 7.61 -3.85 -8.80
C LEU A 97 6.47 -3.69 -9.81
N ALA A 98 5.46 -4.57 -9.75
CA ALA A 98 4.28 -4.45 -10.60
C ALA A 98 3.50 -3.16 -10.34
N GLY A 99 3.59 -2.57 -9.15
CA GLY A 99 2.98 -1.30 -8.81
C GLY A 99 3.71 -0.09 -9.41
N LEU A 100 5.02 -0.17 -9.66
CA LEU A 100 5.80 0.94 -10.20
C LEU A 100 5.30 1.39 -11.59
N GLN A 101 4.63 0.51 -12.34
CA GLN A 101 3.99 0.87 -13.61
C GLN A 101 3.01 2.06 -13.50
N PHE A 102 2.40 2.27 -12.32
CA PHE A 102 1.46 3.36 -12.10
C PHE A 102 2.13 4.74 -12.02
N LEU A 103 3.43 4.81 -11.76
CA LEU A 103 4.20 6.06 -11.84
C LEU A 103 4.27 6.59 -13.28
N LEU A 104 4.23 5.69 -14.26
CA LEU A 104 4.37 6.00 -15.69
C LEU A 104 3.03 6.19 -16.40
N ARG A 105 1.90 5.89 -15.75
CA ARG A 105 0.57 5.88 -16.40
C ARG A 105 -0.07 7.26 -16.40
N PHE A 106 0.46 8.18 -17.21
CA PHE A 106 0.04 9.58 -17.28
C PHE A 106 -1.45 9.79 -17.61
N GLY A 107 -2.04 8.95 -18.46
CA GLY A 107 -3.44 9.11 -18.91
C GLY A 107 -4.50 8.91 -17.81
N TRP A 108 -4.12 8.36 -16.65
CA TRP A 108 -5.02 8.16 -15.50
C TRP A 108 -4.90 9.26 -14.43
N ARG A 109 -3.89 10.14 -14.56
CA ARG A 109 -3.61 11.22 -13.61
C ARG A 109 -4.54 12.40 -13.89
N LYS A 110 -5.83 12.28 -13.52
CA LYS A 110 -6.74 13.43 -13.50
C LYS A 110 -6.27 14.45 -12.44
N ARG A 111 -6.44 15.74 -12.78
CA ARG A 111 -5.89 16.94 -12.11
C ARG A 111 -6.05 16.93 -10.58
N ARG A 112 -5.08 17.59 -9.93
CA ARG A 112 -5.04 17.90 -8.49
C ARG A 112 -6.41 18.35 -7.97
N ALA A 113 -6.90 17.70 -6.92
CA ALA A 113 -7.93 18.28 -6.08
C ALA A 113 -7.26 19.37 -5.22
N LEU A 114 -7.24 20.61 -5.70
CA LEU A 114 -6.86 21.81 -4.94
C LEU A 114 -8.10 22.70 -4.74
N PRO A 115 -8.18 23.57 -3.71
CA PRO A 115 -7.29 23.77 -2.56
C PRO A 115 -7.99 23.55 -1.20
N ARG A 116 -7.17 23.52 -0.14
CA ARG A 116 -7.57 23.77 1.26
C ARG A 116 -8.48 25.01 1.31
N GLN A 117 -9.73 24.85 1.74
CA GLN A 117 -10.50 26.00 2.22
C GLN A 117 -9.99 26.33 3.62
N ASN A 118 -9.65 27.60 3.82
CA ASN A 118 -9.30 28.18 5.11
C ASN A 118 -10.43 27.88 6.10
N LEU A 119 -10.14 27.15 7.17
CA LEU A 119 -11.02 27.11 8.32
C LEU A 119 -10.70 28.33 9.17
N VAL A 120 -11.71 29.20 9.26
CA VAL A 120 -11.82 30.37 10.14
C VAL A 120 -11.62 29.96 11.60
#